data_AF-A0A533UFQ8-F1
#
_entry.id   AF-A0A533UFQ8-F1
#
_cell.length_a   1.000
_cell.length_b   1.000
_cell.length_c   1.000
_cell.angle_alpha   90.00
_cell.angle_beta   90.00
_cell.angle_gamma   90.00
#
_symmetry.space_group_name_H-M   'P 1'
#
loop_
_entity.id
_entity.type
_entity.pdbx_description
1 polymer ?
#
loop_
_entity_poly.entity_id
_entity_poly.type
_entity_poly.pdbx_seq_one_letter_code
_entity_poly.pdbx_strand_id
1 'polypeptide(L)'
;MEKKIVCEDKYEAQKLSSLIYVKDNKETFIVGILEIIDNEIIVSLKDKSAHSILLKDKSEAESFADFIQSVIEKTNRITNSEVFGNIVEITKN
;
A
#
# COMPACT_ATOMS: atom_id res chain seq x y z
N MET A 1 5.38 -8.91 10.59
CA MET A 1 4.11 -9.41 10.01
C MET A 1 4.18 -9.26 8.50
N GLU A 2 3.72 -10.28 7.77
CA GLU A 2 3.68 -10.29 6.30
C GLU A 2 2.22 -10.29 5.84
N LYS A 3 1.94 -9.60 4.74
CA LYS A 3 0.63 -9.57 4.11
C LYS A 3 0.79 -9.55 2.60
N LYS A 4 -0.02 -10.35 1.92
CA LYS A 4 -0.19 -10.30 0.46
C LYS A 4 -1.40 -9.43 0.16
N ILE A 5 -1.20 -8.46 -0.71
CA ILE A 5 -2.22 -7.55 -1.21
C ILE A 5 -2.41 -7.85 -2.68
N VAL A 6 -3.64 -8.14 -3.10
CA VAL A 6 -3.95 -8.43 -4.49
C VAL A 6 -4.48 -7.16 -5.18
N CYS A 7 -3.73 -6.65 -6.14
CA CYS A 7 -4.13 -5.50 -6.95
C CYS A 7 -5.04 -5.93 -8.11
N GLU A 8 -5.75 -4.97 -8.70
CA GLU A 8 -6.60 -5.20 -9.88
C GLU A 8 -5.79 -5.85 -11.01
N ASP A 9 -4.58 -5.32 -11.24
CA ASP A 9 -3.65 -5.85 -12.23
C ASP A 9 -2.18 -5.72 -11.78
N LYS A 10 -1.28 -6.11 -12.69
CA LYS A 10 0.16 -6.02 -12.48
C LYS A 10 0.65 -4.56 -12.38
N TYR A 11 0.02 -3.64 -13.11
CA TYR A 11 0.42 -2.24 -13.11
C TYR A 11 0.12 -1.60 -11.75
N GLU A 12 -1.06 -1.84 -11.20
CA GLU A 12 -1.48 -1.36 -9.89
C GLU A 12 -0.63 -1.98 -8.76
N ALA A 13 -0.20 -3.24 -8.90
CA ALA A 13 0.77 -3.85 -7.98
C ALA A 13 2.15 -3.16 -8.00
N GLN A 14 2.65 -2.82 -9.19
CA GLN A 14 3.91 -2.09 -9.33
C GLN A 14 3.79 -0.67 -8.74
N LYS A 15 2.66 0.00 -9.01
CA LYS A 15 2.34 1.32 -8.47
C LYS A 15 2.32 1.28 -6.94
N LEU A 16 1.54 0.39 -6.31
CA LEU A 16 1.50 0.22 -4.86
C LEU A 16 2.89 -0.03 -4.28
N SER A 17 3.66 -0.97 -4.83
CA SER A 17 5.00 -1.26 -4.31
C SER A 17 5.95 -0.07 -4.41
N SER A 18 5.80 0.78 -5.43
CA SER A 18 6.63 1.98 -5.59
C SER A 18 6.27 3.10 -4.62
N LEU A 19 4.99 3.20 -4.24
CA LEU A 19 4.46 4.21 -3.34
C LEU A 19 4.61 3.83 -1.87
N ILE A 20 4.53 2.55 -1.55
CA ILE A 20 4.47 2.10 -0.16
C ILE A 20 5.84 2.10 0.51
N TYR A 21 6.91 1.78 -0.23
CA TYR A 21 8.24 1.65 0.32
C TYR A 21 9.33 1.92 -0.72
N VAL A 22 10.11 2.97 -0.51
CA VAL A 22 11.29 3.26 -1.33
C VAL A 22 12.47 2.48 -0.75
N LYS A 23 12.85 1.37 -1.41
CA LYS A 23 13.91 0.47 -0.94
C LYS A 23 15.25 1.18 -0.69
N ASP A 24 15.62 2.13 -1.57
CA ASP A 24 16.91 2.84 -1.49
C ASP A 24 17.01 3.72 -0.24
N ASN A 25 15.91 4.36 0.14
CA ASN A 25 15.84 5.25 1.31
C ASN A 25 15.28 4.54 2.55
N LYS A 26 14.87 3.26 2.42
CA LYS A 26 14.19 2.46 3.45
C LYS A 26 13.02 3.19 4.10
N GLU A 27 12.25 3.89 3.29
CA GLU A 27 11.27 4.85 3.79
C GLU A 27 9.87 4.53 3.26
N THR A 28 8.90 4.46 4.18
CA THR A 28 7.48 4.45 3.82
C THR A 28 7.07 5.83 3.32
N PHE A 29 6.46 5.87 2.14
CA PHE A 29 6.08 7.14 1.49
C PHE A 29 4.61 7.51 1.68
N ILE A 30 3.74 6.53 1.88
CA ILE A 30 2.34 6.73 2.26
C ILE A 30 2.27 7.31 3.69
N VAL A 31 1.49 8.38 3.86
CA VAL A 31 1.30 9.06 5.16
C VAL A 31 -0.16 9.06 5.63
N GLY A 32 -1.09 8.60 4.80
CA GLY A 32 -2.50 8.52 5.16
C GLY A 32 -3.37 7.96 4.03
N ILE A 33 -4.54 7.45 4.39
CA ILE A 33 -5.63 7.13 3.46
C ILE A 33 -6.60 8.31 3.47
N LEU A 34 -6.95 8.79 2.28
CA LEU A 34 -7.88 9.91 2.09
C LEU A 34 -9.32 9.41 1.90
N GLU A 35 -9.52 8.33 1.14
CA GLU A 35 -10.83 7.78 0.84
C GLU A 35 -10.71 6.31 0.38
N ILE A 36 -11.77 5.53 0.54
CA ILE A 36 -11.91 4.18 -0.03
C ILE A 36 -13.23 4.13 -0.82
N ILE A 37 -13.15 3.85 -2.12
CA ILE A 37 -14.30 3.82 -3.03
C ILE A 37 -14.34 2.45 -3.71
N ASP A 38 -15.22 1.56 -3.25
CA ASP A 38 -15.27 0.17 -3.72
C ASP A 38 -13.89 -0.51 -3.61
N ASN A 39 -13.26 -0.89 -4.72
CA ASN A 39 -11.91 -1.49 -4.75
C ASN A 39 -10.77 -0.46 -4.88
N GLU A 40 -11.08 0.83 -4.92
CA GLU A 40 -10.10 1.92 -5.04
C GLU A 40 -9.72 2.46 -3.66
N ILE A 41 -8.41 2.65 -3.43
CA ILE A 41 -7.89 3.37 -2.28
C ILE A 41 -7.16 4.63 -2.71
N ILE A 42 -7.54 5.77 -2.14
CA ILE A 42 -6.86 7.05 -2.35
C ILE A 42 -5.90 7.27 -1.18
N VAL A 43 -4.60 7.35 -1.48
CA VAL A 43 -3.55 7.56 -0.47
C VAL A 43 -2.88 8.90 -0.63
N SER A 44 -2.49 9.51 0.49
CA SER A 44 -1.63 10.68 0.53
C SER A 44 -0.18 10.29 0.75
N LEU A 45 0.73 10.98 0.07
CA LEU A 45 2.17 10.75 0.17
C LEU A 45 2.87 11.90 0.91
N LYS A 46 4.14 11.70 1.27
CA LYS A 46 4.98 12.71 1.95
C LYS A 46 5.12 14.03 1.19
N ASP A 47 5.10 13.98 -0.13
CA ASP A 47 5.14 15.16 -1.00
C ASP A 47 3.78 15.88 -1.12
N LYS A 48 2.77 15.44 -0.36
CA LYS A 48 1.38 15.93 -0.33
C LYS A 48 0.57 15.64 -1.59
N SER A 49 1.10 14.85 -2.52
CA SER A 49 0.30 14.33 -3.62
C SER A 49 -0.70 13.27 -3.14
N ALA A 50 -1.77 13.10 -3.90
CA ALA A 50 -2.76 12.03 -3.73
C ALA A 50 -2.68 11.08 -4.91
N HIS A 51 -2.70 9.78 -4.63
CA HIS A 51 -2.66 8.73 -5.63
C HIS A 51 -3.76 7.72 -5.37
N SER A 52 -4.44 7.32 -6.43
CA SER A 52 -5.36 6.19 -6.43
C SER A 52 -4.59 4.88 -6.60
N ILE A 53 -5.05 3.79 -5.99
CA ILE A 53 -4.59 2.42 -6.25
C ILE A 53 -5.84 1.53 -6.37
N LEU A 54 -5.94 0.74 -7.45
CA LEU A 54 -7.03 -0.21 -7.63
C LEU A 54 -6.63 -1.60 -7.15
N LEU A 55 -7.43 -2.14 -6.25
CA LEU A 55 -7.25 -3.45 -5.64
C LEU A 55 -8.21 -4.47 -6.26
N LYS A 56 -8.01 -5.75 -5.96
CA LYS A 56 -8.79 -6.84 -6.57
C LYS A 56 -10.30 -6.64 -6.39
N ASP A 57 -10.70 -6.24 -5.18
CA ASP A 57 -12.08 -5.99 -4.80
C ASP A 57 -12.11 -5.12 -3.54
N LYS A 58 -13.31 -4.71 -3.13
CA LYS A 58 -13.53 -3.92 -1.92
C LYS A 58 -12.96 -4.55 -0.65
N SER A 59 -13.08 -5.88 -0.51
CA SER A 59 -12.58 -6.56 0.68
C SER A 59 -11.07 -6.48 0.76
N GLU A 60 -10.39 -6.53 -0.37
CA GLU A 60 -8.93 -6.35 -0.44
C GLU A 60 -8.52 -4.91 -0.10
N ALA A 61 -9.31 -3.92 -0.52
CA ALA A 61 -9.10 -2.51 -0.16
C ALA A 61 -9.25 -2.24 1.34
N GLU A 62 -10.32 -2.73 1.95
CA GLU A 62 -10.52 -2.68 3.40
C GLU A 62 -9.39 -3.42 4.14
N SER A 63 -9.01 -4.61 3.66
CA SER A 63 -7.92 -5.37 4.28
C SER A 63 -6.56 -4.67 4.16
N PHE A 64 -6.29 -3.95 3.07
CA PHE A 64 -5.07 -3.16 2.92
C PHE A 64 -5.10 -1.96 3.86
N ALA A 65 -6.24 -1.27 3.98
CA ALA A 65 -6.42 -0.14 4.88
C ALA A 65 -6.12 -0.52 6.33
N ASP A 66 -6.70 -1.62 6.81
CA ASP A 66 -6.44 -2.16 8.15
C ASP A 66 -4.95 -2.51 8.35
N PHE A 67 -4.32 -3.09 7.32
CA PHE A 67 -2.90 -3.44 7.39
C PHE A 67 -1.99 -2.20 7.44
N ILE A 68 -2.26 -1.17 6.65
CA ILE A 68 -1.37 0.00 6.57
C ILE A 68 -1.60 1.00 7.71
N GLN A 69 -2.74 0.96 8.38
CA GLN A 69 -3.10 1.88 9.48
C GLN A 69 -2.00 2.00 10.54
N SER A 70 -1.46 0.87 11.00
CA SER A 70 -0.42 0.87 12.04
C SER A 70 0.93 1.44 11.55
N VAL A 71 1.15 1.47 10.23
CA VAL A 71 2.30 2.14 9.62
C VAL A 71 2.07 3.65 9.55
N ILE A 72 0.86 4.09 9.21
CA ILE A 72 0.45 5.50 9.21
C ILE A 72 0.54 6.10 10.62
N GLU A 73 0.10 5.34 11.63
CA GLU A 73 0.19 5.70 13.05
C GLU A 73 1.62 5.61 13.61
N LYS A 74 2.59 5.16 12.79
CA LYS A 74 4.01 5.02 13.12
C LYS A 74 4.29 4.01 14.25
N THR A 75 3.33 3.12 14.54
CA THR A 75 3.54 2.01 15.50
C THR A 75 4.32 0.87 14.86
N ASN A 76 4.21 0.72 13.54
CA ASN A 76 4.96 -0.24 12.75
C ASN A 76 5.70 0.45 11.61
N ARG A 77 6.70 -0.23 11.04
CA ARG A 77 7.39 0.24 9.83
C ARG A 77 7.45 -0.85 8.78
N ILE A 78 7.30 -0.46 7.52
CA ILE A 78 7.50 -1.39 6.41
C ILE A 78 9.00 -1.62 6.24
N THR A 79 9.37 -2.89 6.09
CA THR A 79 10.76 -3.34 5.97
C THR A 79 11.04 -3.95 4.60
N ASN A 80 10.02 -4.49 3.92
CA ASN A 80 10.15 -5.02 2.58
C ASN A 80 8.82 -4.91 1.80
N SER A 81 8.94 -4.87 0.47
CA SER A 81 7.85 -4.96 -0.49
C SER A 81 8.35 -5.68 -1.74
N GLU A 82 7.64 -6.72 -2.18
CA GLU A 82 7.97 -7.50 -3.39
C GLU A 82 6.73 -7.70 -4.26
N VAL A 83 6.92 -7.69 -5.58
CA VAL A 83 5.82 -7.76 -6.56
C VAL A 83 5.87 -9.08 -7.31
N PHE A 84 4.74 -9.80 -7.31
CA PHE A 84 4.54 -11.06 -8.01
C PHE A 84 3.26 -10.99 -8.86
N GLY A 85 3.39 -10.60 -10.13
CA GLY A 85 2.22 -10.38 -10.99
C GLY A 85 1.38 -9.20 -10.46
N ASN A 86 0.11 -9.44 -10.14
CA ASN A 86 -0.78 -8.47 -9.50
C ASN A 86 -0.75 -8.53 -7.97
N ILE A 87 0.19 -9.25 -7.36
CA ILE A 87 0.29 -9.38 -5.90
C ILE A 87 1.47 -8.55 -5.39
N VAL A 88 1.26 -7.81 -4.30
CA VAL A 88 2.32 -7.16 -3.54
C VAL A 88 2.44 -7.84 -2.18
N GLU A 89 3.60 -8.40 -1.88
CA GLU A 89 3.94 -8.97 -0.58
C GLU A 89 4.67 -7.93 0.26
N ILE A 90 4.08 -7.53 1.38
CA ILE A 90 4.56 -6.44 2.23
C ILE A 90 4.89 -6.98 3.62
N THR A 91 6.08 -6.64 4.11
CA THR A 91 6.53 -6.97 5.46
C THR A 91 6.60 -5.70 6.31
N LYS A 92 6.01 -5.74 7.52
CA LYS A 92 6.15 -4.70 8.54
C LYS A 92 6.63 -5.25 9.89
N ASN A 93 7.36 -4.46 10.67
CA ASN A 93 7.77 -4.78 12.05
C ASN A 93 6.99 -3.95 13.07
#